data_AF-A0A955N7F4-F1
#
_entry.id   AF-A0A955N7F4-F1
#
_cell.length_a   1.000
_cell.length_b   1.000
_cell.length_c   1.000
_cell.angle_alpha   90.00
_cell.angle_beta   90.00
_cell.angle_gamma   90.00
#
_symmetry.space_group_name_H-M   'P 1'
#
loop_
_entity.id
_entity.type
_entity.pdbx_description
1 polymer ?
#
loop_
_entity_poly.entity_id
_entity_poly.type
_entity_poly.pdbx_seq_one_letter_code
_entity_poly.pdbx_strand_id
1 'polypeptide(L)'
;MSLEDEFCDIIKKARFGQGLGIETLAELAKMEQAEVEHLEKGHRPPTKGEIQGISQALHLRVGPLVSLTLDGWLPQPQPEWTTEHDLVQTIKGDIGGYEVKGYLLTDPATKQALMIDTGYNAKQMLESISQRDLTLIGVCLTHGHTDHAGGLEEILARWPVPVYLGNGDFDLLPWRPPDASIKIPADHQVIALGELTVECLATPGHTPGGFCYLLSLKGQTLCFVGDTLFSGSVGRSNPFSLYPQHLQSVRHTLLHLPKDTALFPGHGPSTTVTEEQAHNPFA
;
A
#
# COMPACT_ATOMS: atom_id res chain seq x y z
N MET A 1 -13.30 3.23 10.04
CA MET A 1 -12.77 2.32 9.02
C MET A 1 -12.02 1.25 9.78
N SER A 2 -12.22 -0.04 9.47
CA SER A 2 -11.42 -1.12 10.05
C SER A 2 -10.03 -1.16 9.42
N LEU A 3 -9.07 -1.77 10.10
CA LEU A 3 -7.76 -2.10 9.49
C LEU A 3 -7.95 -3.09 8.35
N GLU A 4 -6.95 -3.14 7.46
CA GLU A 4 -6.92 -4.13 6.38
C GLU A 4 -6.67 -5.54 6.90
N ASP A 5 -5.64 -5.69 7.74
CA ASP A 5 -5.21 -6.97 8.25
C ASP A 5 -5.56 -7.13 9.73
N GLU A 6 -6.01 -8.34 10.07
CA GLU A 6 -6.09 -8.78 11.45
C GLU A 6 -4.82 -9.58 11.85
N PHE A 7 -4.76 -9.99 13.12
CA PHE A 7 -3.66 -10.80 13.65
C PHE A 7 -3.31 -12.01 12.77
N CYS A 8 -4.33 -12.73 12.29
CA CYS A 8 -4.13 -13.95 11.51
C CYS A 8 -3.49 -13.67 10.15
N ASP A 9 -3.79 -12.53 9.53
CA ASP A 9 -3.21 -12.11 8.25
C ASP A 9 -1.76 -11.66 8.43
N ILE A 10 -1.48 -10.88 9.47
CA ILE A 10 -0.14 -10.43 9.83
C ILE A 10 0.81 -11.63 10.02
N ILE A 11 0.41 -12.63 10.83
CA ILE A 11 1.29 -13.77 11.10
C ILE A 11 1.45 -14.67 9.87
N LYS A 12 0.39 -14.82 9.04
CA LYS A 12 0.50 -15.55 7.76
C LYS A 12 1.50 -14.87 6.84
N LYS A 13 1.39 -13.55 6.67
CA LYS A 13 2.28 -12.76 5.80
C LYS A 13 3.74 -12.92 6.24
N ALA A 14 4.00 -12.79 7.55
CA ALA A 14 5.33 -13.00 8.11
C ALA A 14 5.85 -14.43 7.93
N ARG A 15 5.02 -15.45 8.22
CA ARG A 15 5.39 -16.86 8.08
C ARG A 15 5.68 -17.22 6.62
N PHE A 16 4.77 -16.89 5.71
CA PHE A 16 4.94 -17.15 4.28
C PHE A 16 6.17 -16.42 3.73
N GLY A 17 6.37 -15.15 4.10
CA GLY A 17 7.54 -14.37 3.70
C GLY A 17 8.87 -14.97 4.14
N GLN A 18 8.89 -15.65 5.29
CA GLN A 18 10.07 -16.37 5.79
C GLN A 18 10.20 -17.79 5.24
N GLY A 19 9.27 -18.23 4.39
CA GLY A 19 9.27 -19.59 3.82
C GLY A 19 9.02 -20.69 4.86
N LEU A 20 8.44 -20.36 6.01
CA LEU A 20 8.26 -21.30 7.11
C LEU A 20 6.98 -22.13 6.93
N GLY A 21 7.11 -23.45 7.15
CA GLY A 21 5.96 -24.34 7.34
C GLY A 21 5.32 -24.14 8.71
N ILE A 22 4.08 -24.64 8.88
CA ILE A 22 3.37 -24.57 10.17
C ILE A 22 4.12 -25.35 11.25
N GLU A 23 4.64 -26.53 10.93
CA GLU A 23 5.42 -27.38 11.86
C GLU A 23 6.65 -26.63 12.39
N THR A 24 7.45 -26.05 11.50
CA THR A 24 8.63 -25.26 11.89
C THR A 24 8.26 -24.05 12.74
N LEU A 25 7.17 -23.34 12.41
CA LEU A 25 6.71 -22.22 13.23
C LEU A 25 6.26 -22.70 14.63
N ALA A 26 5.56 -23.82 14.72
CA ALA A 26 5.10 -24.39 15.99
C ALA A 26 6.28 -24.73 16.91
N GLU A 27 7.33 -25.37 16.36
CA GLU A 27 8.57 -25.64 17.09
C GLU A 27 9.25 -24.37 17.60
N LEU A 28 9.41 -23.36 16.73
CA LEU A 28 10.05 -22.07 17.09
C LEU A 28 9.24 -21.31 18.15
N ALA A 29 7.91 -21.33 18.05
CA ALA A 29 7.00 -20.66 18.98
C ALA A 29 6.79 -21.44 20.28
N LYS A 30 7.25 -22.71 20.35
CA LYS A 30 6.99 -23.67 21.45
C LYS A 30 5.49 -23.88 21.67
N MET A 31 4.77 -24.10 20.58
CA MET A 31 3.33 -24.31 20.53
C MET A 31 3.02 -25.63 19.82
N GLU A 32 1.83 -26.17 20.03
CA GLU A 32 1.35 -27.31 19.24
C GLU A 32 0.98 -26.84 17.83
N GLN A 33 1.19 -27.70 16.82
CA GLN A 33 0.87 -27.37 15.42
C GLN A 33 -0.60 -26.92 15.26
N ALA A 34 -1.52 -27.61 15.93
CA ALA A 34 -2.94 -27.29 15.89
C ALA A 34 -3.26 -25.89 16.47
N GLU A 35 -2.47 -25.40 17.43
CA GLU A 35 -2.65 -24.05 17.98
C GLU A 35 -2.26 -23.00 16.93
N VAL A 36 -1.12 -23.18 16.26
CA VAL A 36 -0.68 -22.30 15.16
C VAL A 36 -1.71 -22.27 14.02
N GLU A 37 -2.24 -23.43 13.63
CA GLU A 37 -3.30 -23.49 12.60
C GLU A 37 -4.58 -22.75 13.02
N HIS A 38 -4.97 -22.85 14.29
CA HIS A 38 -6.12 -22.11 14.79
C HIS A 38 -5.89 -20.59 14.79
N LEU A 39 -4.68 -20.15 15.16
CA LEU A 39 -4.29 -18.75 15.10
C LEU A 39 -4.34 -18.21 13.66
N GLU A 40 -3.82 -18.96 12.69
CA GLU A 40 -3.90 -18.55 11.28
C GLU A 40 -5.33 -18.58 10.75
N LYS A 41 -6.19 -19.47 11.23
CA LYS A 41 -7.60 -19.49 10.81
C LYS A 41 -8.42 -18.34 11.41
N GLY A 42 -7.92 -17.65 12.44
CA GLY A 42 -8.62 -16.52 13.07
C GLY A 42 -9.92 -16.92 13.79
N HIS A 43 -10.09 -18.19 14.17
CA HIS A 43 -11.33 -18.68 14.78
C HIS A 43 -11.63 -18.08 16.17
N ARG A 44 -10.61 -17.57 16.86
CA ARG A 44 -10.74 -16.87 18.15
C ARG A 44 -9.63 -15.83 18.31
N PRO A 45 -9.81 -14.84 19.20
CA PRO A 45 -8.71 -13.98 19.61
C PRO A 45 -7.55 -14.78 20.24
N PRO A 46 -6.28 -14.42 19.93
CA PRO A 46 -5.13 -14.99 20.61
C PRO A 46 -5.01 -14.47 22.05
N THR A 47 -4.35 -15.24 22.90
CA THR A 47 -3.89 -14.77 24.21
C THR A 47 -2.59 -13.97 24.06
N LYS A 48 -2.25 -13.16 25.06
CA LYS A 48 -0.98 -12.41 25.08
C LYS A 48 0.25 -13.34 25.01
N GLY A 49 0.18 -14.53 25.61
CA GLY A 49 1.26 -15.52 25.56
C GLY A 49 1.46 -16.09 24.15
N GLU A 50 0.37 -16.37 23.44
CA GLU A 50 0.40 -16.80 22.04
C GLU A 50 0.98 -15.72 21.12
N ILE A 51 0.56 -14.46 21.31
CA ILE A 51 1.14 -13.33 20.56
C ILE A 51 2.65 -13.24 20.81
N GLN A 52 3.10 -13.39 22.06
CA GLN A 52 4.52 -13.35 22.41
C GLN A 52 5.32 -14.47 21.72
N GLY A 53 4.85 -15.72 21.79
CA GLY A 53 5.51 -16.87 21.18
C GLY A 53 5.64 -16.74 19.67
N ILE A 54 4.52 -16.44 18.99
CA ILE A 54 4.50 -16.27 17.52
C ILE A 54 5.33 -15.07 17.08
N SER A 55 5.25 -13.94 17.78
CA SER A 55 6.02 -12.74 17.43
C SER A 55 7.52 -13.00 17.51
N GLN A 56 7.99 -13.71 18.54
CA GLN A 56 9.41 -14.04 18.68
C GLN A 56 9.88 -14.97 17.56
N ALA A 57 9.07 -15.99 17.24
CA ALA A 57 9.38 -16.94 16.17
C ALA A 57 9.38 -16.30 14.77
N LEU A 58 8.55 -15.28 14.54
CA LEU A 58 8.42 -14.58 13.25
C LEU A 58 9.17 -13.26 13.19
N HIS A 59 9.94 -12.90 14.22
CA HIS A 59 10.67 -11.63 14.31
C HIS A 59 9.77 -10.38 14.17
N LEU A 60 8.55 -10.45 14.71
CA LEU A 60 7.61 -9.34 14.78
C LEU A 60 7.73 -8.60 16.12
N ARG A 61 7.42 -7.30 16.12
CA ARG A 61 7.39 -6.50 17.35
C ARG A 61 6.14 -6.86 18.17
N VAL A 62 6.37 -7.48 19.34
CA VAL A 62 5.33 -7.96 20.26
C VAL A 62 4.36 -6.84 20.69
N GLY A 63 4.88 -5.69 21.12
CA GLY A 63 4.07 -4.58 21.63
C GLY A 63 3.06 -4.07 20.60
N PRO A 64 3.51 -3.66 19.40
CA PRO A 64 2.65 -3.38 18.26
C PRO A 64 1.59 -4.44 17.97
N LEU A 65 1.98 -5.72 17.91
CA LEU A 65 1.03 -6.79 17.59
C LEU A 65 -0.02 -6.98 18.69
N VAL A 66 0.35 -6.82 19.96
CA VAL A 66 -0.60 -6.77 21.09
C VAL A 66 -1.55 -5.57 20.95
N SER A 67 -1.02 -4.39 20.63
CA SER A 67 -1.81 -3.16 20.50
C SER A 67 -2.87 -3.26 19.39
N LEU A 68 -2.50 -3.85 18.25
CA LEU A 68 -3.41 -4.12 17.14
C LEU A 68 -4.48 -5.15 17.52
N THR A 69 -4.07 -6.24 18.17
CA THR A 69 -4.92 -7.43 18.33
C THR A 69 -5.83 -7.37 19.55
N LEU A 70 -5.34 -6.82 20.66
CA LEU A 70 -6.02 -6.84 21.97
C LEU A 70 -6.49 -5.46 22.41
N ASP A 71 -5.72 -4.41 22.09
CA ASP A 71 -6.04 -3.04 22.52
C ASP A 71 -6.87 -2.28 21.48
N GLY A 72 -7.01 -2.81 20.25
CA GLY A 72 -7.86 -2.26 19.20
C GLY A 72 -7.37 -0.93 18.63
N TRP A 73 -6.05 -0.76 18.49
CA TRP A 73 -5.48 0.45 17.90
C TRP A 73 -6.00 0.69 16.46
N LEU A 74 -6.27 1.96 16.15
CA LEU A 74 -6.62 2.46 14.83
C LEU A 74 -5.83 3.75 14.56
N PRO A 75 -5.43 4.00 13.30
CA PRO A 75 -4.74 5.23 12.97
C PRO A 75 -5.66 6.45 13.11
N GLN A 76 -5.05 7.60 13.37
CA GLN A 76 -5.75 8.87 13.42
C GLN A 76 -6.15 9.33 12.01
N PRO A 77 -7.22 10.15 11.90
CA PRO A 77 -7.56 10.79 10.65
C PRO A 77 -6.39 11.61 10.10
N GLN A 78 -6.25 11.61 8.77
CA GLN A 78 -5.18 12.36 8.12
C GLN A 78 -5.41 13.87 8.25
N PRO A 79 -4.33 14.68 8.25
CA PRO A 79 -4.45 16.13 8.31
C PRO A 79 -5.30 16.69 7.17
N GLU A 80 -6.13 17.71 7.48
CA GLU A 80 -7.10 18.30 6.54
C GLU A 80 -6.45 18.77 5.22
N TRP A 81 -5.22 19.30 5.29
CA TRP A 81 -4.47 19.80 4.12
C TRP A 81 -4.32 18.78 3.00
N THR A 82 -4.33 17.48 3.32
CA THR A 82 -4.22 16.41 2.30
C THR A 82 -5.43 16.39 1.36
N THR A 83 -6.57 16.91 1.81
CA THR A 83 -7.83 16.96 1.05
C THR A 83 -8.30 18.38 0.76
N GLU A 84 -7.67 19.40 1.36
CA GLU A 84 -7.96 20.80 1.06
C GLU A 84 -7.83 21.09 -0.43
N HIS A 85 -8.73 21.94 -0.93
CA HIS A 85 -8.79 22.31 -2.36
C HIS A 85 -8.86 21.11 -3.31
N ASP A 86 -9.42 20.00 -2.83
CA ASP A 86 -9.53 18.73 -3.55
C ASP A 86 -8.17 18.18 -4.02
N LEU A 87 -7.10 18.40 -3.24
CA LEU A 87 -5.74 17.93 -3.51
C LEU A 87 -5.70 16.41 -3.71
N VAL A 88 -6.13 15.64 -2.70
CA VAL A 88 -6.30 14.18 -2.81
C VAL A 88 -7.76 13.82 -2.68
N GLN A 89 -8.28 13.16 -3.72
CA GLN A 89 -9.58 12.49 -3.66
C GLN A 89 -9.35 10.97 -3.63
N THR A 90 -9.81 10.31 -2.57
CA THR A 90 -9.80 8.84 -2.48
C THR A 90 -11.03 8.28 -3.18
N ILE A 91 -10.83 7.37 -4.12
CA ILE A 91 -11.89 6.73 -4.89
C ILE A 91 -11.84 5.23 -4.65
N LYS A 92 -12.94 4.71 -4.09
CA LYS A 92 -13.06 3.33 -3.64
C LYS A 92 -13.59 2.43 -4.76
N GLY A 93 -12.96 1.29 -4.94
CA GLY A 93 -13.45 0.14 -5.69
C GLY A 93 -13.88 -0.98 -4.74
N ASP A 94 -14.63 -1.94 -5.26
CA ASP A 94 -15.06 -3.13 -4.54
C ASP A 94 -14.67 -4.40 -5.31
N ILE A 95 -14.08 -5.36 -4.60
CA ILE A 95 -13.65 -6.65 -5.11
C ILE A 95 -14.32 -7.73 -4.30
N GLY A 96 -15.60 -7.98 -4.58
CA GLY A 96 -16.34 -9.03 -3.89
C GLY A 96 -16.46 -8.77 -2.38
N GLY A 97 -16.65 -7.51 -1.99
CA GLY A 97 -16.75 -7.09 -0.59
C GLY A 97 -15.45 -6.60 0.04
N TYR A 98 -14.32 -6.69 -0.67
CA TYR A 98 -13.05 -6.10 -0.23
C TYR A 98 -12.87 -4.72 -0.87
N GLU A 99 -12.61 -3.71 -0.03
CA GLU A 99 -12.37 -2.34 -0.48
C GLU A 99 -10.94 -2.22 -1.04
N VAL A 100 -10.82 -1.69 -2.25
CA VAL A 100 -9.54 -1.22 -2.82
C VAL A 100 -9.65 0.28 -3.07
N LYS A 101 -8.55 1.01 -2.96
CA LYS A 101 -8.51 2.46 -3.18
C LYS A 101 -7.56 2.79 -4.31
N GLY A 102 -8.01 3.71 -5.12
CA GLY A 102 -7.14 4.52 -5.96
C GLY A 102 -7.34 5.99 -5.61
N TYR A 103 -6.44 6.81 -6.09
CA TYR A 103 -6.35 8.21 -5.69
C TYR A 103 -6.30 9.11 -6.91
N LEU A 104 -7.04 10.21 -6.85
CA LEU A 104 -6.93 11.29 -7.81
C LEU A 104 -6.19 12.44 -7.12
N LEU A 105 -4.92 12.61 -7.48
CA LEU A 105 -4.08 13.72 -7.02
C LEU A 105 -4.20 14.87 -8.01
N THR A 106 -4.63 16.03 -7.52
CA THR A 106 -4.90 17.21 -8.35
C THR A 106 -4.01 18.36 -7.93
N ASP A 107 -3.41 19.07 -8.88
CA ASP A 107 -2.90 20.41 -8.62
C ASP A 107 -4.05 21.41 -8.76
N PRO A 108 -4.52 22.04 -7.66
CA PRO A 108 -5.65 22.96 -7.72
C PRO A 108 -5.38 24.22 -8.55
N ALA A 109 -4.12 24.62 -8.71
CA ALA A 109 -3.74 25.82 -9.45
C ALA A 109 -3.91 25.63 -10.98
N THR A 110 -3.52 24.47 -11.49
CA THR A 110 -3.50 24.17 -12.93
C THR A 110 -4.64 23.25 -13.39
N LYS A 111 -5.39 22.66 -12.45
CA LYS A 111 -6.37 21.59 -12.69
C LYS A 111 -5.79 20.35 -13.38
N GLN A 112 -4.46 20.17 -13.37
CA GLN A 112 -3.85 18.92 -13.80
C GLN A 112 -4.05 17.86 -12.73
N ALA A 113 -4.14 16.60 -13.16
CA ALA A 113 -4.31 15.48 -12.25
C ALA A 113 -3.48 14.26 -12.65
N LEU A 114 -3.06 13.50 -11.62
CA LEU A 114 -2.55 12.15 -11.73
C LEU A 114 -3.55 11.18 -11.08
N MET A 115 -3.78 10.04 -11.72
CA MET A 115 -4.43 8.90 -11.08
C MET A 115 -3.37 8.00 -10.48
N ILE A 116 -3.51 7.61 -9.21
CA ILE A 116 -2.66 6.62 -8.55
C ILE A 116 -3.49 5.38 -8.27
N ASP A 117 -3.13 4.28 -8.93
CA ASP A 117 -3.91 3.03 -9.00
C ASP A 117 -5.35 3.25 -9.54
N THR A 118 -5.91 2.24 -10.19
CA THR A 118 -7.09 2.37 -11.08
C THR A 118 -7.98 1.14 -11.12
N GLY A 119 -7.68 0.09 -10.34
CA GLY A 119 -8.50 -1.11 -10.34
C GLY A 119 -9.84 -0.90 -9.64
N TYR A 120 -10.90 -1.43 -10.25
CA TYR A 120 -12.28 -1.44 -9.72
C TYR A 120 -12.92 -0.06 -9.44
N ASN A 121 -12.28 1.04 -9.84
CA ASN A 121 -12.74 2.41 -9.60
C ASN A 121 -12.55 3.35 -10.81
N ALA A 122 -12.14 2.83 -11.96
CA ALA A 122 -11.85 3.59 -13.18
C ALA A 122 -13.02 4.50 -13.63
N LYS A 123 -14.24 3.97 -13.64
CA LYS A 123 -15.44 4.74 -13.99
C LYS A 123 -15.61 5.97 -13.11
N GLN A 124 -15.51 5.81 -11.79
CA GLN A 124 -15.65 6.90 -10.82
C GLN A 124 -14.49 7.90 -10.93
N MET A 125 -13.29 7.44 -11.27
CA MET A 125 -12.15 8.32 -11.57
C MET A 125 -12.41 9.18 -12.81
N LEU A 126 -12.92 8.59 -13.90
CA LEU A 126 -13.26 9.31 -15.13
C LEU A 126 -14.43 10.29 -14.93
N GLU A 127 -15.42 9.92 -14.12
CA GLU A 127 -16.50 10.82 -13.70
C GLU A 127 -15.93 12.00 -12.90
N SER A 128 -15.02 11.76 -11.96
CA SER A 128 -14.39 12.80 -11.15
C SER A 128 -13.56 13.78 -11.99
N ILE A 129 -12.77 13.28 -12.96
CA ILE A 129 -12.06 14.11 -13.94
C ILE A 129 -13.04 15.03 -14.68
N SER A 130 -14.16 14.47 -15.17
CA SER A 130 -15.13 15.19 -15.99
C SER A 130 -15.91 16.24 -15.18
N GLN A 131 -16.34 15.89 -13.96
CA GLN A 131 -17.12 16.79 -13.09
C GLN A 131 -16.30 17.98 -12.59
N ARG A 132 -15.00 17.77 -12.36
CA ARG A 132 -14.08 18.79 -11.83
C ARG A 132 -13.34 19.55 -12.93
N ASP A 133 -13.60 19.24 -14.21
CA ASP A 133 -12.96 19.88 -15.37
C ASP A 133 -11.42 19.79 -15.27
N LEU A 134 -10.93 18.58 -15.00
CA LEU A 134 -9.51 18.29 -14.80
C LEU A 134 -8.86 17.80 -16.09
N THR A 135 -7.56 18.05 -16.21
CA THR A 135 -6.72 17.47 -17.27
C THR A 135 -5.90 16.32 -16.69
N LEU A 136 -6.23 15.09 -17.07
CA LEU A 136 -5.39 13.94 -16.71
C LEU A 136 -4.07 14.01 -17.46
N ILE A 137 -2.95 13.97 -16.74
CA ILE A 137 -1.60 14.04 -17.34
C ILE A 137 -0.82 12.73 -17.24
N GLY A 138 -1.32 11.75 -16.47
CA GLY A 138 -0.68 10.45 -16.31
C GLY A 138 -1.40 9.53 -15.33
N VAL A 139 -1.10 8.24 -15.43
CA VAL A 139 -1.49 7.22 -14.47
C VAL A 139 -0.22 6.68 -13.81
N CYS A 140 -0.22 6.65 -12.49
CA CYS A 140 0.86 6.15 -11.64
C CYS A 140 0.39 4.83 -11.02
N LEU A 141 1.04 3.72 -11.33
CA LEU A 141 0.71 2.43 -10.71
C LEU A 141 1.73 2.10 -9.64
N THR A 142 1.24 1.88 -8.41
CA THR A 142 2.10 1.40 -7.33
C THR A 142 2.64 0.01 -7.64
N HIS A 143 1.83 -0.83 -8.28
CA HIS A 143 2.21 -2.13 -8.78
C HIS A 143 1.21 -2.67 -9.83
N GLY A 144 1.55 -3.79 -10.46
CA GLY A 144 0.83 -4.30 -11.64
C GLY A 144 -0.41 -5.17 -11.38
N HIS A 145 -0.80 -5.46 -10.13
CA HIS A 145 -1.93 -6.37 -9.87
C HIS A 145 -3.27 -5.83 -10.37
N THR A 146 -4.22 -6.73 -10.65
CA THR A 146 -5.53 -6.41 -11.25
C THR A 146 -6.33 -5.38 -10.46
N ASP A 147 -6.26 -5.44 -9.14
CA ASP A 147 -6.91 -4.54 -8.20
C ASP A 147 -6.31 -3.12 -8.17
N HIS A 148 -5.14 -2.92 -8.79
CA HIS A 148 -4.48 -1.63 -8.91
C HIS A 148 -4.35 -1.16 -10.36
N ALA A 149 -4.24 -2.08 -11.33
CA ALA A 149 -4.03 -1.77 -12.74
C ALA A 149 -5.25 -2.07 -13.64
N GLY A 150 -6.32 -2.66 -13.08
CA GLY A 150 -7.47 -3.16 -13.87
C GLY A 150 -8.25 -2.09 -14.63
N GLY A 151 -8.10 -0.81 -14.27
CA GLY A 151 -8.77 0.31 -14.95
C GLY A 151 -8.06 0.87 -16.17
N LEU A 152 -6.84 0.41 -16.46
CA LEU A 152 -5.98 1.03 -17.48
C LEU A 152 -6.62 1.11 -18.87
N GLU A 153 -7.27 0.03 -19.33
CA GLU A 153 -7.88 -0.02 -20.67
C GLU A 153 -8.96 1.05 -20.83
N GLU A 154 -9.87 1.14 -19.85
CA GLU A 154 -10.97 2.11 -19.85
C GLU A 154 -10.44 3.56 -19.79
N ILE A 155 -9.45 3.81 -18.93
CA ILE A 155 -8.87 5.14 -18.76
C ILE A 155 -8.15 5.58 -20.03
N LEU A 156 -7.29 4.73 -20.59
CA LEU A 156 -6.47 5.08 -21.75
C LEU A 156 -7.28 5.16 -23.05
N ALA A 157 -8.41 4.46 -23.14
CA ALA A 157 -9.34 4.63 -24.25
C ALA A 157 -9.91 6.06 -24.34
N ARG A 158 -9.98 6.77 -23.20
CA ARG A 158 -10.48 8.15 -23.14
C ARG A 158 -9.37 9.19 -23.02
N TRP A 159 -8.27 8.85 -22.37
CA TRP A 159 -7.14 9.73 -22.10
C TRP A 159 -5.83 9.01 -22.41
N PRO A 160 -5.25 9.19 -23.61
CA PRO A 160 -4.00 8.54 -23.99
C PRO A 160 -2.80 9.24 -23.32
N VAL A 161 -2.61 8.97 -22.04
CA VAL A 161 -1.57 9.57 -21.18
C VAL A 161 -0.48 8.54 -20.83
N PRO A 162 0.70 9.00 -20.36
CA PRO A 162 1.74 8.11 -19.86
C PRO A 162 1.27 7.26 -18.67
N VAL A 163 1.73 6.01 -18.61
CA VAL A 163 1.56 5.10 -17.47
C VAL A 163 2.92 4.85 -16.82
N TYR A 164 3.08 5.30 -15.58
CA TYR A 164 4.29 5.05 -14.80
C TYR A 164 4.15 3.71 -14.09
N LEU A 165 5.04 2.77 -14.40
CA LEU A 165 5.03 1.41 -13.85
C LEU A 165 6.46 0.85 -13.81
N GLY A 166 6.84 0.23 -12.69
CA GLY A 166 8.11 -0.46 -12.60
C GLY A 166 8.19 -1.67 -13.53
N ASN A 167 9.34 -1.85 -14.18
CA ASN A 167 9.53 -2.90 -15.19
C ASN A 167 9.33 -4.33 -14.67
N GLY A 168 9.55 -4.58 -13.38
CA GLY A 168 9.32 -5.88 -12.74
C GLY A 168 7.87 -6.34 -12.79
N ASP A 169 6.93 -5.41 -13.00
CA ASP A 169 5.49 -5.68 -12.90
C ASP A 169 4.78 -5.78 -14.26
N PHE A 170 5.53 -5.74 -15.37
CA PHE A 170 4.94 -5.80 -16.72
C PHE A 170 4.12 -7.07 -16.96
N ASP A 171 4.57 -8.20 -16.41
CA ASP A 171 3.89 -9.49 -16.55
C ASP A 171 2.75 -9.68 -15.53
N LEU A 172 2.58 -8.74 -14.58
CA LEU A 172 1.48 -8.75 -13.62
C LEU A 172 0.24 -8.02 -14.14
N LEU A 173 0.40 -7.19 -15.18
CA LEU A 173 -0.68 -6.38 -15.72
C LEU A 173 -1.84 -7.24 -16.26
N PRO A 174 -3.10 -6.95 -15.87
CA PRO A 174 -4.27 -7.65 -16.41
C PRO A 174 -4.51 -7.29 -17.88
N TRP A 175 -4.11 -6.09 -18.27
CA TRP A 175 -4.16 -5.58 -19.64
C TRP A 175 -2.95 -4.69 -19.87
N ARG A 176 -2.22 -4.92 -20.97
CA ARG A 176 -0.97 -4.22 -21.25
C ARG A 176 -1.23 -3.02 -22.16
N PRO A 177 -0.93 -1.78 -21.71
CA PRO A 177 -1.01 -0.61 -22.57
C PRO A 177 0.04 -0.67 -23.69
N PRO A 178 -0.10 0.15 -24.75
CA PRO A 178 0.93 0.28 -25.77
C PRO A 178 2.29 0.63 -25.14
N ASP A 179 3.38 -0.01 -25.60
CA ASP A 179 4.72 0.19 -25.02
C ASP A 179 5.14 1.68 -25.03
N ALA A 180 4.69 2.46 -26.02
CA ALA A 180 4.96 3.89 -26.11
C ALA A 180 4.34 4.72 -24.96
N SER A 181 3.27 4.22 -24.35
CA SER A 181 2.61 4.85 -23.21
C SER A 181 3.30 4.53 -21.88
N ILE A 182 4.01 3.40 -21.79
CA ILE A 182 4.67 2.97 -20.54
C ILE A 182 5.92 3.82 -20.30
N LYS A 183 6.04 4.34 -19.09
CA LYS A 183 7.23 5.00 -18.55
C LYS A 183 7.72 4.17 -17.38
N ILE A 184 8.94 3.67 -17.48
CA ILE A 184 9.60 3.01 -16.34
C ILE A 184 10.23 4.13 -15.51
N PRO A 185 9.70 4.44 -14.32
CA PRO A 185 10.29 5.47 -13.48
C PRO A 185 11.66 5.00 -12.96
N ALA A 186 12.62 5.92 -12.91
CA ALA A 186 13.82 5.73 -12.09
C ALA A 186 13.49 6.02 -10.61
N ASP A 187 14.24 5.43 -9.69
CA ASP A 187 14.16 5.80 -8.28
C ASP A 187 14.53 7.29 -8.11
N HIS A 188 13.78 7.99 -7.26
CA HIS A 188 13.81 9.45 -7.08
C HIS A 188 13.49 10.27 -8.34
N GLN A 189 12.91 9.67 -9.39
CA GLN A 189 12.43 10.43 -10.54
C GLN A 189 11.26 11.33 -10.14
N VAL A 190 11.30 12.58 -10.60
CA VAL A 190 10.21 13.54 -10.40
C VAL A 190 9.26 13.55 -11.60
N ILE A 191 7.98 13.43 -11.29
CA ILE A 191 6.86 13.68 -12.20
C ILE A 191 6.31 15.08 -11.90
N ALA A 192 6.25 15.94 -12.92
CA ALA A 192 5.62 17.25 -12.80
C ALA A 192 4.09 17.09 -12.84
N LEU A 193 3.41 17.73 -11.89
CA LEU A 193 1.96 17.83 -11.82
C LEU A 193 1.60 19.31 -11.64
N GLY A 194 1.48 20.05 -12.74
CA GLY A 194 1.31 21.49 -12.71
C GLY A 194 2.42 22.19 -11.94
N GLU A 195 2.07 22.86 -10.84
CA GLU A 195 3.01 23.50 -9.90
C GLU A 195 3.54 22.55 -8.80
N LEU A 196 3.00 21.34 -8.73
CA LEU A 196 3.40 20.30 -7.79
C LEU A 196 4.47 19.37 -8.41
N THR A 197 5.19 18.68 -7.53
CA THR A 197 6.16 17.66 -7.91
C THR A 197 5.91 16.39 -7.13
N VAL A 198 5.88 15.26 -7.84
CA VAL A 198 5.67 13.94 -7.26
C VAL A 198 6.91 13.10 -7.52
N GLU A 199 7.57 12.68 -6.47
CA GLU A 199 8.76 11.86 -6.51
C GLU A 199 8.39 10.37 -6.50
N CYS A 200 9.01 9.60 -7.40
CA CYS A 200 8.86 8.15 -7.48
C CYS A 200 9.87 7.49 -6.54
N LEU A 201 9.41 6.66 -5.63
CA LEU A 201 10.26 5.88 -4.72
C LEU A 201 10.16 4.41 -5.09
N ALA A 202 11.28 3.78 -5.47
CA ALA A 202 11.29 2.35 -5.72
C ALA A 202 11.10 1.59 -4.40
N THR A 203 10.06 0.77 -4.33
CA THR A 203 9.72 -0.03 -3.14
C THR A 203 9.40 -1.48 -3.49
N PRO A 204 10.34 -2.20 -4.15
CA PRO A 204 10.16 -3.61 -4.47
C PRO A 204 9.96 -4.43 -3.19
N GLY A 205 9.10 -5.44 -3.25
CA GLY A 205 8.81 -6.28 -2.09
C GLY A 205 7.47 -6.99 -2.13
N HIS A 206 6.38 -6.23 -2.21
CA HIS A 206 5.06 -6.79 -2.49
C HIS A 206 5.07 -7.44 -3.88
N THR A 207 5.49 -6.64 -4.87
CA THR A 207 5.83 -7.04 -6.23
C THR A 207 7.29 -6.67 -6.54
N PRO A 208 7.93 -7.27 -7.56
CA PRO A 208 9.32 -6.96 -7.90
C PRO A 208 9.53 -5.56 -8.48
N GLY A 209 8.49 -4.95 -9.07
CA GLY A 209 8.51 -3.62 -9.69
C GLY A 209 7.74 -2.55 -8.93
N GLY A 210 7.48 -2.74 -7.64
CA GLY A 210 6.69 -1.82 -6.81
C GLY A 210 7.29 -0.41 -6.68
N PHE A 211 6.42 0.60 -6.69
CA PHE A 211 6.74 2.01 -6.47
C PHE A 211 5.76 2.68 -5.50
N CYS A 212 6.25 3.69 -4.79
CA CYS A 212 5.46 4.64 -4.02
C CYS A 212 5.61 6.06 -4.62
N TYR A 213 4.63 6.93 -4.39
CA TYR A 213 4.61 8.28 -4.95
C TYR A 213 4.53 9.34 -3.85
N LEU A 214 5.62 10.08 -3.65
CA LEU A 214 5.78 11.07 -2.60
C LEU A 214 5.51 12.48 -3.13
N LEU A 215 4.57 13.19 -2.52
CA LEU A 215 4.33 14.61 -2.74
C LEU A 215 4.92 15.41 -1.57
N SER A 216 5.66 16.47 -1.89
CA SER A 216 6.09 17.50 -0.94
C SER A 216 5.37 18.81 -1.20
N LEU A 217 4.68 19.36 -0.19
CA LEU A 217 3.93 20.60 -0.29
C LEU A 217 4.12 21.47 0.96
N LYS A 218 4.72 22.65 0.81
CA LYS A 218 4.89 23.65 1.88
C LYS A 218 5.54 23.06 3.16
N GLY A 219 6.52 22.17 3.01
CA GLY A 219 7.22 21.51 4.12
C GLY A 219 6.47 20.33 4.74
N GLN A 220 5.30 19.98 4.22
CA GLN A 220 4.55 18.76 4.56
C GLN A 220 4.70 17.73 3.45
N THR A 221 4.43 16.46 3.77
CA THR A 221 4.57 15.35 2.82
C THR A 221 3.41 14.37 2.93
N LEU A 222 3.03 13.80 1.80
CA LEU A 222 2.16 12.61 1.73
C LEU A 222 2.73 11.62 0.72
N CYS A 223 2.48 10.34 0.92
CA CYS A 223 2.97 9.27 0.06
C CYS A 223 1.86 8.26 -0.24
N PHE A 224 1.64 7.97 -1.52
CA PHE A 224 0.80 6.85 -1.95
C PHE A 224 1.65 5.59 -1.96
N VAL A 225 1.31 4.63 -1.11
CA VAL A 225 2.18 3.48 -0.81
C VAL A 225 1.68 2.15 -1.37
N GLY A 226 0.48 2.14 -1.96
CA GLY A 226 -0.15 0.94 -2.49
C GLY A 226 -0.13 -0.19 -1.47
N ASP A 227 0.40 -1.34 -1.88
CA ASP A 227 0.50 -2.54 -1.04
C ASP A 227 1.88 -2.73 -0.42
N THR A 228 2.74 -1.70 -0.50
CA THR A 228 4.03 -1.73 0.21
C THR A 228 3.81 -1.68 1.73
N LEU A 229 2.82 -0.93 2.19
CA LEU A 229 2.50 -0.77 3.60
C LEU A 229 1.00 -0.59 3.79
N PHE A 230 0.45 -1.21 4.84
CA PHE A 230 -0.90 -0.96 5.34
C PHE A 230 -0.83 -0.42 6.76
N SER A 231 -1.91 0.21 7.25
CA SER A 231 -1.93 0.64 8.65
C SER A 231 -1.76 -0.55 9.60
N GLY A 232 -0.63 -0.58 10.32
CA GLY A 232 -0.29 -1.68 11.23
C GLY A 232 0.15 -2.98 10.55
N SER A 233 0.44 -2.99 9.25
CA SER A 233 0.84 -4.20 8.50
C SER A 233 1.61 -3.90 7.21
N VAL A 234 1.82 -4.90 6.36
CA VAL A 234 2.43 -4.80 5.03
C VAL A 234 1.65 -5.64 4.01
N GLY A 235 1.80 -5.38 2.71
CA GLY A 235 1.29 -6.29 1.70
C GLY A 235 1.99 -7.64 1.73
N ARG A 236 1.36 -8.65 1.13
CA ARG A 236 1.98 -9.98 1.02
C ARG A 236 3.04 -9.98 -0.08
N SER A 237 4.27 -10.38 0.22
CA SER A 237 5.27 -10.61 -0.84
C SER A 237 4.92 -11.84 -1.68
N ASN A 238 4.79 -11.65 -2.99
CA ASN A 238 4.57 -12.73 -3.94
C ASN A 238 5.43 -12.51 -5.21
N PRO A 239 6.49 -13.30 -5.43
CA PRO A 239 6.90 -14.49 -4.67
C PRO A 239 7.40 -14.17 -3.26
N PHE A 240 7.29 -15.15 -2.34
CA PHE A 240 7.69 -14.95 -0.94
C PHE A 240 9.16 -14.56 -0.76
N SER A 241 10.02 -14.92 -1.72
CA SER A 241 11.44 -14.55 -1.74
C SER A 241 11.70 -13.04 -1.77
N LEU A 242 10.71 -12.22 -2.12
CA LEU A 242 10.80 -10.76 -2.06
C LEU A 242 10.65 -10.20 -0.64
N TYR A 243 10.23 -11.01 0.33
CA TYR A 243 9.92 -10.54 1.68
C TYR A 243 11.08 -9.81 2.39
N PRO A 244 12.35 -10.26 2.34
CA PRO A 244 13.46 -9.50 2.92
C PRO A 244 13.61 -8.11 2.28
N GLN A 245 13.45 -8.01 0.95
CA GLN A 245 13.49 -6.74 0.23
C GLN A 245 12.29 -5.86 0.58
N HIS A 246 11.11 -6.46 0.76
CA HIS A 246 9.91 -5.75 1.19
C HIS A 246 10.10 -5.07 2.54
N LEU A 247 10.64 -5.81 3.52
CA LEU A 247 10.95 -5.24 4.83
C LEU A 247 12.01 -4.14 4.73
N GLN A 248 12.96 -4.21 3.79
CA GLN A 248 13.89 -3.12 3.54
C GLN A 248 13.19 -1.88 2.98
N SER A 249 12.33 -2.04 1.97
CA SER A 249 11.52 -0.94 1.40
C SER A 249 10.67 -0.26 2.47
N VAL A 250 10.01 -1.03 3.33
CA VAL A 250 9.23 -0.49 4.44
C VAL A 250 10.13 0.23 5.44
N ARG A 251 11.12 -0.47 6.00
CA ARG A 251 11.92 0.05 7.12
C ARG A 251 12.86 1.17 6.73
N HIS A 252 13.47 1.10 5.55
CA HIS A 252 14.56 2.00 5.13
C HIS A 252 14.15 3.06 4.11
N THR A 253 13.03 2.87 3.40
CA THR A 253 12.48 3.90 2.51
C THR A 253 11.32 4.60 3.19
N LEU A 254 10.19 3.90 3.41
CA LEU A 254 8.96 4.54 3.88
C LEU A 254 9.06 5.05 5.33
N LEU A 255 9.58 4.25 6.25
CA LEU A 255 9.71 4.65 7.66
C LEU A 255 10.88 5.61 7.92
N HIS A 256 11.66 5.98 6.89
CA HIS A 256 12.69 7.04 6.96
C HIS A 256 12.22 8.38 6.36
N LEU A 257 11.01 8.41 5.79
CA LEU A 257 10.36 9.67 5.41
C LEU A 257 10.12 10.56 6.63
N PRO A 258 9.82 11.87 6.45
CA PRO A 258 9.45 12.74 7.55
C PRO A 258 8.38 12.13 8.46
N LYS A 259 8.52 12.36 9.77
CA LYS A 259 7.67 11.74 10.81
C LYS A 259 6.17 11.91 10.58
N ASP A 260 5.79 13.07 10.06
CA ASP A 260 4.39 13.44 9.83
C ASP A 260 3.94 13.16 8.38
N THR A 261 4.71 12.40 7.60
CA THR A 261 4.28 12.00 6.25
C THR A 261 3.01 11.16 6.35
N ALA A 262 1.95 11.65 5.71
CA ALA A 262 0.69 10.92 5.54
C ALA A 262 0.88 9.78 4.53
N LEU A 263 0.51 8.56 4.90
CA LEU A 263 0.66 7.36 4.07
C LEU A 263 -0.72 6.89 3.60
N PHE A 264 -0.88 6.76 2.28
CA PHE A 264 -2.11 6.43 1.58
C PHE A 264 -1.98 5.03 0.94
N PRO A 265 -2.45 3.96 1.62
CA PRO A 265 -2.31 2.59 1.15
C PRO A 265 -3.36 2.19 0.12
N GLY A 266 -3.13 1.11 -0.61
CA GLY A 266 -4.13 0.50 -1.50
C GLY A 266 -5.39 0.04 -0.79
N HIS A 267 -5.21 -0.48 0.43
CA HIS A 267 -6.27 -1.06 1.24
C HIS A 267 -6.24 -0.53 2.68
N GLY A 268 -7.34 -0.70 3.42
CA GLY A 268 -7.47 -0.21 4.79
C GLY A 268 -7.38 1.32 4.96
N PRO A 269 -7.20 1.83 6.18
CA PRO A 269 -7.14 3.26 6.45
C PRO A 269 -5.76 3.84 6.14
N SER A 270 -5.72 5.14 5.82
CA SER A 270 -4.47 5.90 5.80
C SER A 270 -3.87 6.03 7.20
N THR A 271 -2.56 6.21 7.28
CA THR A 271 -1.76 6.26 8.51
C THR A 271 -0.64 7.29 8.36
N THR A 272 0.29 7.40 9.32
CA THR A 272 1.47 8.25 9.23
C THR A 272 2.75 7.48 9.52
N VAL A 273 3.90 8.00 9.10
CA VAL A 273 5.21 7.39 9.42
C VAL A 273 5.40 7.21 10.93
N THR A 274 5.03 8.21 11.74
CA THR A 274 5.14 8.12 13.21
C THR A 274 4.26 7.01 13.77
N GLU A 275 3.03 6.90 13.27
CA GLU A 275 2.11 5.83 13.68
C GLU A 275 2.65 4.45 13.33
N GLU A 276 3.16 4.26 12.13
CA GLU A 276 3.70 2.97 11.70
C GLU A 276 5.01 2.62 12.44
N GLN A 277 5.88 3.59 12.71
CA GLN A 277 7.04 3.37 13.58
C GLN A 277 6.62 2.92 14.99
N ALA A 278 5.50 3.43 15.52
CA ALA A 278 5.00 3.09 16.84
C ALA A 278 4.22 1.75 16.87
N HIS A 279 3.40 1.48 15.86
CA HIS A 279 2.34 0.47 15.89
C HIS A 279 2.43 -0.62 14.82
N ASN A 280 3.37 -0.55 13.87
CA ASN A 280 3.55 -1.61 12.87
C ASN A 280 4.45 -2.75 13.43
N PRO A 281 4.00 -4.02 13.45
CA PRO A 281 4.78 -5.17 13.90
C PRO A 281 6.00 -5.46 13.02
N PHE A 282 5.99 -5.01 11.77
CA PHE A 282 7.06 -5.19 10.80
C PHE A 282 8.10 -4.06 10.80
N ALA A 283 7.85 -2.93 11.47
CA ALA A 283 8.79 -1.81 11.56
C ALA A 283 10.11 -2.18 12.27
#